data_AF-A0A2A7U7G6-F1
#
_entry.id   AF-A0A2A7U7G6-F1
#
_cell.length_a   1.000
_cell.length_b   1.000
_cell.length_c   1.000
_cell.angle_alpha   90.00
_cell.angle_beta   90.00
_cell.angle_gamma   90.00
#
_symmetry.space_group_name_H-M   'P 1'
#
loop_
_entity.id
_entity.type
_entity.pdbx_description
1 polymer ?
#
loop_
_entity_poly.entity_id
_entity_poly.type
_entity_poly.pdbx_seq_one_letter_code
_entity_poly.pdbx_strand_id
1 'polypeptide(L)'
;MKNLVSAVQRRDAVALSRLAGQPLQERVVNGNAEKLVDVLFENLLLLFPASRNTVFAAPDEVAAMKRQWITAFAEGGITTLEQVKAGVSMARQHGGDFWPSCGRFMEWCREGVRSAGGLPSDDEVLAEFHRYARDKARFASPEAFDWAHPVMYWVVLDVRQRMYRYNLTEAEVLRAIKAQMQRWERNIRAGQRIPTPVKQLVHVQRPPAIADQLDPTGGAGFYQAGVAFLEQIRQRLRGGEHEG
;
A
#
# COMPACT_ATOMS: atom_id res chain seq x y z
N MET A 1 11.99 -27.77 52.84
CA MET A 1 13.00 -26.70 52.72
C MET A 1 14.25 -27.04 51.89
N LYS A 2 14.56 -28.32 51.59
CA LYS A 2 15.75 -28.69 50.79
C LYS A 2 15.70 -28.23 49.32
N ASN A 3 14.50 -28.10 48.73
CA ASN A 3 14.33 -27.78 47.30
C ASN A 3 14.59 -26.32 46.92
N LEU A 4 14.35 -25.37 47.84
CA LEU A 4 14.61 -23.94 47.60
C LEU A 4 16.10 -23.64 47.56
N VAL A 5 16.86 -24.18 48.52
CA VAL A 5 18.30 -23.96 48.64
C VAL A 5 19.05 -24.55 47.43
N SER A 6 18.64 -25.72 46.95
CA SER A 6 19.20 -26.31 45.73
C SER A 6 18.89 -25.52 44.46
N ALA A 7 17.71 -24.89 44.38
CA ALA A 7 17.31 -24.08 43.23
C ALA A 7 18.10 -22.76 43.15
N VAL A 8 18.36 -22.12 44.30
CA VAL A 8 19.20 -20.91 44.39
C VAL A 8 20.66 -21.22 44.04
N GLN A 9 21.21 -22.32 44.56
CA GLN A 9 22.59 -22.74 44.26
C GLN A 9 22.80 -23.04 42.77
N ARG A 10 21.79 -23.57 42.08
CA ARG A 10 21.85 -23.88 40.65
C ARG A 10 21.44 -22.71 39.75
N ARG A 11 21.08 -21.54 40.32
CA ARG A 11 20.49 -20.40 39.61
C ARG A 11 19.35 -20.83 38.68
N ASP A 12 18.57 -21.83 39.09
CA ASP A 12 17.51 -22.41 38.29
C ASP A 12 16.23 -21.58 38.47
N ALA A 13 16.10 -20.56 37.62
CA ALA A 13 14.95 -19.65 37.61
C ALA A 13 13.61 -20.38 37.40
N VAL A 14 13.63 -21.55 36.77
CA VAL A 14 12.43 -22.37 36.50
C VAL A 14 11.99 -23.10 37.77
N ALA A 15 12.93 -23.71 38.51
CA ALA A 15 12.64 -24.33 39.79
C ALA A 15 12.14 -23.31 40.83
N LEU A 16 12.75 -22.11 40.84
CA LEU A 16 12.31 -21.00 41.70
C LEU A 16 10.91 -20.50 41.35
N SER A 17 10.58 -20.35 40.07
CA SER A 17 9.26 -19.90 39.63
C SER A 17 8.15 -20.90 39.98
N ARG A 18 8.41 -22.21 39.87
CA ARG A 18 7.46 -23.27 40.27
C ARG A 18 7.20 -23.26 41.77
N LEU A 19 8.22 -23.00 42.58
CA LEU A 19 8.10 -22.87 44.04
C LEU A 19 7.38 -21.59 44.46
N ALA A 20 7.47 -20.52 43.67
CA ALA A 20 6.83 -19.24 43.94
C ALA A 20 5.33 -19.20 43.62
N GLY A 21 4.76 -20.26 43.04
CA GLY A 21 3.33 -20.36 42.73
C GLY A 21 2.83 -19.31 41.73
N GLN A 22 3.74 -18.59 41.07
CA GLN A 22 3.38 -17.67 39.99
C GLN A 22 3.02 -18.51 38.76
N PRO A 23 1.87 -18.27 38.11
CA PRO A 23 1.61 -18.87 36.83
C PRO A 23 2.72 -18.39 35.90
N LEU A 24 3.54 -19.33 35.41
CA LEU A 24 4.32 -19.08 34.21
C LEU A 24 3.31 -18.55 33.21
N GLN A 25 3.46 -17.30 32.76
CA GLN A 25 2.97 -16.95 31.44
C GLN A 25 3.60 -18.00 30.54
N GLU A 26 2.83 -19.03 30.19
CA GLU A 26 3.15 -19.93 29.10
C GLU A 26 3.52 -19.00 27.97
N ARG A 27 4.81 -19.00 27.62
CA ARG A 27 5.31 -18.29 26.47
C ARG A 27 4.50 -18.85 25.31
N VAL A 28 3.50 -18.11 24.88
CA VAL A 28 2.74 -18.35 23.65
C VAL A 28 3.67 -18.01 22.49
N VAL A 29 4.78 -18.73 22.42
CA VAL A 29 5.64 -18.78 21.25
C VAL A 29 5.22 -20.07 20.59
N ASN A 30 4.32 -19.90 19.62
CA ASN A 30 3.68 -20.95 18.87
C ASN A 30 4.77 -21.94 18.37
N GLY A 31 4.75 -23.21 18.77
CA GLY A 31 5.80 -24.18 18.39
C GLY A 31 5.96 -24.37 16.88
N ASN A 32 4.99 -23.90 16.09
CA ASN A 32 5.08 -23.80 14.65
C ASN A 32 6.03 -22.67 14.19
N ALA A 33 6.05 -21.53 14.90
CA ALA A 33 6.91 -20.39 14.58
C ALA A 33 8.40 -20.68 14.82
N GLU A 34 8.73 -21.43 15.88
CA GLU A 34 10.10 -21.87 16.15
C GLU A 34 10.63 -22.74 15.01
N LYS A 35 9.89 -23.78 14.62
CA LYS A 35 10.25 -24.66 13.49
C LYS A 35 10.40 -23.88 12.18
N LEU A 36 9.53 -22.90 11.95
CA LEU A 36 9.56 -22.09 10.75
C LEU A 36 10.84 -21.22 10.70
N VAL A 37 11.21 -20.59 11.81
CA VAL A 37 12.44 -19.80 11.92
C VAL A 37 13.69 -20.68 11.88
N ASP A 38 13.65 -21.90 12.42
CA ASP A 38 14.75 -22.85 12.32
C ASP A 38 15.03 -23.23 10.86
N VAL A 39 14.00 -23.68 10.13
CA VAL A 39 14.11 -24.01 8.70
C VAL A 39 14.54 -22.80 7.88
N LEU A 40 14.07 -21.61 8.24
CA LEU A 40 14.49 -20.37 7.58
C LEU A 40 15.98 -20.11 7.75
N PHE A 41 16.51 -20.23 8.98
CA PHE A 41 17.92 -19.99 9.26
C PHE A 41 18.81 -20.98 8.53
N GLU A 42 18.40 -22.26 8.46
CA GLU A 42 19.11 -23.26 7.66
C GLU A 42 19.15 -22.88 6.17
N ASN A 43 18.02 -22.45 5.61
CA ASN A 43 17.97 -22.02 4.21
C ASN A 43 18.80 -20.76 3.96
N LEU A 44 18.70 -19.74 4.83
CA LEU A 44 19.48 -18.52 4.69
C LEU A 44 20.99 -18.78 4.84
N LEU A 45 21.40 -19.72 5.70
CA LEU A 45 22.80 -20.12 5.83
C LEU A 45 23.36 -20.75 4.55
N LEU A 46 22.53 -21.45 3.78
CA LEU A 46 22.91 -21.96 2.46
C LEU A 46 23.06 -20.85 1.43
N LEU A 47 22.26 -19.78 1.52
CA LEU A 47 22.30 -18.64 0.61
C LEU A 47 23.44 -17.66 0.90
N PHE A 48 23.77 -17.48 2.18
CA PHE A 48 24.77 -16.51 2.63
C PHE A 48 25.89 -17.20 3.43
N PRO A 49 26.73 -18.03 2.78
CA PRO A 49 27.71 -18.88 3.46
C PRO A 49 28.74 -18.08 4.28
N ALA A 50 29.06 -16.84 3.87
CA ALA A 50 29.96 -15.95 4.60
C ALA A 50 29.47 -15.65 6.04
N SER A 51 28.15 -15.67 6.25
CA SER A 51 27.51 -15.35 7.53
C SER A 51 27.81 -16.39 8.60
N ARG A 52 28.14 -17.62 8.20
CA ARG A 52 28.40 -18.74 9.12
C ARG A 52 29.56 -18.45 10.08
N ASN A 53 30.57 -17.72 9.60
CA ASN A 53 31.77 -17.40 10.36
C ASN A 53 31.69 -16.04 11.07
N THR A 54 30.77 -15.16 10.65
CA THR A 54 30.70 -13.77 11.15
C THR A 54 29.52 -13.50 12.07
N VAL A 55 28.38 -14.17 11.86
CA VAL A 55 27.12 -13.94 12.61
C VAL A 55 26.82 -15.09 13.58
N PHE A 56 27.33 -16.29 13.32
CA PHE A 56 26.96 -17.51 14.06
C PHE A 56 28.14 -18.13 14.84
N ALA A 57 29.04 -17.29 15.38
CA ALA A 57 30.21 -17.77 16.12
C ALA A 57 29.85 -18.43 17.47
N ALA A 58 28.82 -17.94 18.17
CA ALA A 58 28.39 -18.46 19.46
C ALA A 58 26.95 -19.04 19.41
N PRO A 59 26.72 -20.30 19.81
CA PRO A 59 25.39 -20.93 19.80
C PRO A 59 24.29 -20.15 20.55
N ASP A 60 24.65 -19.49 21.65
CA ASP A 60 23.72 -18.70 22.46
C ASP A 60 23.24 -17.43 21.74
N GLU A 61 24.10 -16.80 20.94
CA GLU A 61 23.75 -15.62 20.13
C GLU A 61 22.79 -15.99 19.01
N VAL A 62 22.98 -17.17 18.40
CA VAL A 62 22.05 -17.72 17.41
C VAL A 62 20.66 -17.91 18.00
N ALA A 63 20.58 -18.49 19.20
CA ALA A 63 19.32 -18.72 19.88
C ALA A 63 18.62 -17.40 20.25
N ALA A 64 19.38 -16.39 20.68
CA ALA A 64 18.84 -15.05 20.92
C ALA A 64 18.31 -14.39 19.63
N MET A 65 19.05 -14.50 18.52
CA MET A 65 18.65 -13.95 17.23
C MET A 65 17.39 -14.63 16.69
N LYS A 66 17.29 -15.96 16.79
CA LYS A 66 16.07 -16.71 16.43
C LYS A 66 14.86 -16.23 17.22
N ARG A 67 14.99 -16.04 18.54
CA ARG A 67 13.91 -15.50 19.38
C ARG A 67 13.48 -14.11 18.92
N GLN A 68 14.43 -13.24 18.59
CA GLN A 68 14.13 -11.91 18.06
C GLN A 68 13.37 -11.98 16.73
N TRP A 69 13.77 -12.87 15.83
CA TRP A 69 13.08 -13.07 14.54
C TRP A 69 11.66 -13.62 14.72
N ILE A 70 11.46 -14.55 15.67
CA ILE A 70 10.12 -15.05 15.98
C ILE A 70 9.22 -13.92 16.48
N THR A 71 9.71 -13.08 17.40
CA THR A 71 8.96 -11.91 17.90
C THR A 71 8.64 -10.95 16.76
N ALA A 72 9.64 -10.59 15.94
CA ALA A 72 9.46 -9.68 14.82
C ALA A 72 8.49 -10.23 13.77
N PHE A 73 8.48 -11.54 13.51
CA PHE A 73 7.53 -12.17 12.59
C PHE A 73 6.11 -12.12 13.12
N ALA A 74 5.93 -12.39 14.43
CA ALA A 74 4.63 -12.26 15.09
C ALA A 74 4.11 -10.82 15.01
N GLU A 75 4.94 -9.83 15.32
CA GLU A 75 4.61 -8.40 15.22
C GLU A 75 4.39 -7.94 13.76
N GLY A 76 5.18 -8.47 12.84
CA GLY A 76 5.15 -8.13 11.42
C GLY A 76 4.06 -8.83 10.60
N GLY A 77 3.31 -9.75 11.22
CA GLY A 77 2.26 -10.54 10.56
C GLY A 77 2.78 -11.60 9.59
N ILE A 78 4.03 -12.05 9.76
CA ILE A 78 4.62 -13.17 9.03
C ILE A 78 4.32 -14.45 9.81
N THR A 79 3.24 -15.13 9.42
CA THR A 79 2.68 -16.27 10.17
C THR A 79 2.55 -17.54 9.33
N THR A 80 2.74 -17.45 8.01
CA THR A 80 2.59 -18.58 7.10
C THR A 80 3.90 -19.01 6.48
N LEU A 81 4.01 -20.32 6.18
CA LEU A 81 5.17 -20.87 5.48
C LEU A 81 5.31 -20.29 4.07
N GLU A 82 4.20 -19.96 3.41
CA GLU A 82 4.20 -19.35 2.07
C GLU A 82 4.88 -17.99 2.07
N GLN A 83 4.60 -17.14 3.07
CA GLN A 83 5.27 -15.84 3.23
C GLN A 83 6.79 -16.00 3.31
N VAL A 84 7.25 -16.97 4.10
CA VAL A 84 8.68 -17.20 4.28
C VAL A 84 9.34 -17.84 3.06
N LYS A 85 8.67 -18.78 2.38
CA LYS A 85 9.16 -19.31 1.10
C LYS A 85 9.31 -18.20 0.05
N ALA A 86 8.33 -17.29 -0.02
CA ALA A 86 8.39 -16.14 -0.91
C ALA A 86 9.56 -15.21 -0.56
N GLY A 87 9.78 -14.93 0.73
CA GLY A 87 10.93 -14.15 1.20
C GLY A 87 12.29 -14.80 0.87
N VAL A 88 12.42 -16.12 1.04
CA VAL A 88 13.62 -16.86 0.64
C VAL A 88 13.85 -16.80 -0.87
N SER A 89 12.79 -16.86 -1.69
CA SER A 89 12.89 -16.70 -3.14
C SER A 89 13.43 -15.32 -3.52
N MET A 90 12.89 -14.26 -2.91
CA MET A 90 13.36 -12.88 -3.11
C MET A 90 14.82 -12.71 -2.65
N ALA A 91 15.21 -13.33 -1.53
CA ALA A 91 16.59 -13.28 -1.03
C ALA A 91 17.59 -13.85 -2.06
N ARG A 92 17.23 -14.94 -2.76
CA ARG A 92 18.05 -15.52 -3.84
C ARG A 92 18.23 -14.56 -5.01
N GLN A 93 17.16 -13.86 -5.40
CA GLN A 93 17.18 -12.95 -6.54
C GLN A 93 17.96 -11.66 -6.23
N HIS A 94 17.97 -11.22 -4.97
CA HIS A 94 18.69 -10.02 -4.56
C HIS A 94 20.22 -10.16 -4.70
N GLY A 95 20.77 -11.37 -4.64
CA GLY A 95 22.18 -11.64 -4.95
C GLY A 95 23.21 -10.93 -4.06
N GLY A 96 22.85 -10.57 -2.83
CA GLY A 96 23.79 -9.98 -1.86
C GLY A 96 24.62 -11.04 -1.14
N ASP A 97 25.82 -10.69 -0.67
CA ASP A 97 26.69 -11.62 0.08
C ASP A 97 26.48 -11.57 1.61
N PHE A 98 25.72 -10.59 2.07
CA PHE A 98 25.53 -10.31 3.50
C PHE A 98 24.20 -10.87 4.03
N TRP A 99 24.23 -11.34 5.28
CA TRP A 99 23.03 -11.76 5.99
C TRP A 99 22.01 -10.62 6.08
N PRO A 100 20.73 -10.85 5.72
CA PRO A 100 19.71 -9.81 5.77
C PRO A 100 19.35 -9.46 7.22
N SER A 101 19.03 -8.19 7.48
CA SER A 101 18.37 -7.82 8.73
C SER A 101 16.96 -8.42 8.79
N CYS A 102 16.43 -8.60 10.00
CA CYS A 102 15.08 -9.13 10.18
C CYS A 102 14.02 -8.27 9.45
N GLY A 103 14.13 -6.94 9.55
CA GLY A 103 13.26 -6.00 8.84
C GLY A 103 13.33 -6.17 7.32
N ARG A 104 14.54 -6.28 6.76
CA ARG A 104 14.75 -6.48 5.32
C ARG A 104 14.14 -7.79 4.84
N PHE A 105 14.31 -8.87 5.61
CA PHE A 105 13.71 -10.16 5.24
C PHE A 105 12.17 -10.12 5.30
N MET A 106 11.58 -9.40 6.26
CA MET A 106 10.12 -9.20 6.30
C MET A 106 9.60 -8.42 5.10
N GLU A 107 10.34 -7.43 4.59
CA GLU A 107 10.00 -6.74 3.33
C GLU A 107 9.93 -7.73 2.16
N TRP A 108 10.96 -8.57 2.00
CA TRP A 108 10.99 -9.61 0.99
C TRP A 108 9.83 -10.61 1.10
N CYS A 109 9.44 -10.99 2.32
CA CYS A 109 8.28 -11.85 2.51
C CYS A 109 6.98 -11.21 1.98
N ARG A 110 6.80 -9.91 2.24
CA ARG A 110 5.60 -9.17 1.80
C ARG A 110 5.60 -8.99 0.29
N GLU A 111 6.74 -8.59 -0.27
CA GLU A 111 6.89 -8.37 -1.70
C GLU A 111 6.77 -9.67 -2.50
N GLY A 112 7.38 -10.77 -2.03
CA GLY A 112 7.27 -12.06 -2.69
C GLY A 112 5.82 -12.59 -2.71
N VAL A 113 5.06 -12.41 -1.62
CA VAL A 113 3.63 -12.79 -1.61
C VAL A 113 2.80 -11.89 -2.52
N ARG A 114 3.11 -10.59 -2.56
CA ARG A 114 2.46 -9.66 -3.48
C ARG A 114 2.68 -10.09 -4.93
N SER A 115 3.92 -10.37 -5.30
CA SER A 115 4.30 -10.82 -6.64
C SER A 115 3.65 -12.17 -6.99
N ALA A 116 3.65 -13.13 -6.07
CA ALA A 116 2.97 -14.42 -6.27
C ALA A 116 1.45 -14.27 -6.42
N GLY A 117 0.85 -13.26 -5.77
CA GLY A 117 -0.54 -12.87 -5.94
C GLY A 117 -0.84 -12.09 -7.24
N GLY A 118 0.16 -11.87 -8.09
CA GLY A 118 0.03 -11.11 -9.34
C GLY A 118 -0.11 -9.59 -9.15
N LEU A 119 0.06 -9.08 -7.94
CA LEU A 119 -0.02 -7.65 -7.67
C LEU A 119 1.29 -6.95 -8.05
N PRO A 120 1.23 -5.75 -8.66
CA PRO A 120 2.41 -5.00 -9.03
C PRO A 120 3.14 -4.41 -7.82
N SER A 121 4.44 -4.12 -7.97
CA SER A 121 5.25 -3.43 -6.98
C SER A 121 4.85 -1.96 -6.84
N ASP A 122 5.25 -1.31 -5.74
CA ASP A 122 4.97 0.12 -5.56
C ASP A 122 5.64 0.97 -6.64
N ASP A 123 6.81 0.56 -7.12
CA ASP A 123 7.58 1.25 -8.17
C ASP A 123 6.93 1.08 -9.54
N GLU A 124 6.38 -0.10 -9.86
CA GLU A 124 5.60 -0.33 -11.08
C GLU A 124 4.33 0.54 -11.09
N VAL A 125 3.66 0.68 -9.95
CA VAL A 125 2.49 1.55 -9.82
C VAL A 125 2.87 3.03 -9.96
N LEU A 126 4.02 3.44 -9.40
CA LEU A 126 4.54 4.80 -9.59
C LEU A 126 4.88 5.08 -11.06
N ALA A 127 5.53 4.14 -11.74
CA ALA A 127 5.82 4.24 -13.17
C ALA A 127 4.52 4.39 -13.99
N GLU A 128 3.51 3.59 -13.69
CA GLU A 128 2.19 3.68 -14.32
C GLU A 128 1.50 5.02 -14.01
N PHE A 129 1.64 5.52 -12.78
CA PHE A 129 1.12 6.83 -12.38
C PHE A 129 1.70 7.95 -13.26
N HIS A 130 3.00 7.91 -13.55
CA HIS A 130 3.66 8.87 -14.44
C HIS A 130 3.28 8.66 -15.92
N ARG A 131 3.18 7.40 -16.37
CA ARG A 131 2.74 7.06 -17.74
C ARG A 131 1.36 7.62 -18.02
N TYR A 132 0.41 7.38 -17.11
CA TYR A 132 -0.93 7.93 -17.21
C TYR A 132 -0.93 9.47 -17.19
N ALA A 133 -0.05 10.12 -16.41
CA ALA A 133 0.11 11.58 -16.43
C ALA A 133 0.37 12.12 -17.84
N ARG A 134 1.31 11.44 -18.52
CA ARG A 134 1.85 11.83 -19.82
C ARG A 134 0.85 11.57 -20.93
N ASP A 135 0.21 10.41 -20.90
CA ASP A 135 -0.52 9.89 -22.04
C ASP A 135 -2.04 10.02 -21.91
N LYS A 136 -2.60 10.39 -20.75
CA LYS A 136 -4.07 10.46 -20.53
C LYS A 136 -4.82 11.27 -21.58
N ALA A 137 -4.21 12.31 -22.15
CA ALA A 137 -4.84 13.15 -23.17
C ALA A 137 -5.11 12.42 -24.50
N ARG A 138 -4.46 11.27 -24.72
CA ARG A 138 -4.61 10.44 -25.93
C ARG A 138 -5.81 9.50 -25.85
N PHE A 139 -6.45 9.39 -24.68
CA PHE A 139 -7.54 8.46 -24.43
C PHE A 139 -8.82 9.22 -24.07
N ALA A 140 -9.96 8.72 -24.54
CA ALA A 140 -11.26 9.37 -24.32
C ALA A 140 -11.73 9.30 -22.86
N SER A 141 -11.30 8.27 -22.11
CA SER A 141 -11.63 8.09 -20.70
C SER A 141 -10.53 7.28 -19.99
N PRO A 142 -10.44 7.34 -18.65
CA PRO A 142 -9.52 6.52 -17.88
C PRO A 142 -9.71 5.01 -18.10
N GLU A 143 -10.94 4.55 -18.37
CA GLU A 143 -11.25 3.15 -18.66
C GLU A 143 -10.74 2.70 -20.04
N ALA A 144 -10.53 3.64 -20.97
CA ALA A 144 -9.97 3.36 -22.28
C ALA A 144 -8.44 3.31 -22.28
N PHE A 145 -7.80 3.69 -21.16
CA PHE A 145 -6.36 3.58 -21.00
C PHE A 145 -5.96 2.11 -20.85
N ASP A 146 -4.86 1.73 -21.51
CA ASP A 146 -4.35 0.37 -21.50
C ASP A 146 -3.53 0.12 -20.22
N TRP A 147 -4.20 -0.16 -19.10
CA TRP A 147 -3.57 -0.37 -17.79
C TRP A 147 -2.79 -1.68 -17.75
N ALA A 148 -1.54 -1.63 -17.26
CA ALA A 148 -0.70 -2.82 -17.15
C ALA A 148 -1.25 -3.86 -16.16
N HIS A 149 -1.96 -3.41 -15.12
CA HIS A 149 -2.64 -4.28 -14.17
C HIS A 149 -3.97 -3.68 -13.70
N PRO A 150 -5.06 -4.46 -13.50
CA PRO A 150 -6.37 -3.92 -13.11
C PRO A 150 -6.37 -3.08 -11.82
N VAL A 151 -5.51 -3.41 -10.85
CA VAL A 151 -5.40 -2.63 -9.61
C VAL A 151 -4.88 -1.21 -9.85
N MET A 152 -4.07 -1.00 -10.90
CA MET A 152 -3.44 0.29 -11.18
C MET A 152 -4.47 1.34 -11.58
N TYR A 153 -5.55 0.97 -12.28
CA TYR A 153 -6.67 1.88 -12.54
C TYR A 153 -7.18 2.50 -11.24
N TRP A 154 -7.46 1.66 -10.24
CA TRP A 154 -8.03 2.12 -8.97
C TRP A 154 -7.05 2.95 -8.15
N VAL A 155 -5.80 2.49 -8.05
CA VAL A 155 -4.78 3.16 -7.24
C VAL A 155 -4.35 4.49 -7.87
N VAL A 156 -4.04 4.50 -9.16
CA VAL A 156 -3.56 5.70 -9.85
C VAL A 156 -4.63 6.79 -9.85
N LEU A 157 -5.90 6.46 -10.11
CA LEU A 157 -6.96 7.46 -10.13
C LEU A 157 -7.25 8.03 -8.74
N ASP A 158 -7.30 7.21 -7.69
CA ASP A 158 -7.50 7.70 -6.31
C ASP A 158 -6.32 8.57 -5.86
N VAL A 159 -5.08 8.15 -6.12
CA VAL A 159 -3.90 8.95 -5.77
C VAL A 159 -3.85 10.25 -6.58
N ARG A 160 -4.22 10.25 -7.86
CA ARG A 160 -4.30 11.49 -8.66
C ARG A 160 -5.35 12.45 -8.13
N GLN A 161 -6.53 11.94 -7.78
CA GLN A 161 -7.57 12.76 -7.19
C GLN A 161 -7.10 13.43 -5.89
N ARG A 162 -6.39 12.67 -5.04
CA ARG A 162 -5.77 13.21 -3.81
C ARG A 162 -4.67 14.21 -4.12
N MET A 163 -3.81 13.93 -5.11
CA MET A 163 -2.75 14.83 -5.54
C MET A 163 -3.33 16.18 -5.97
N TYR A 164 -4.39 16.21 -6.79
CA TYR A 164 -5.02 17.46 -7.19
C TYR A 164 -5.73 18.17 -6.03
N ARG A 165 -6.34 17.42 -5.11
CA ARG A 165 -7.07 18.01 -3.97
C ARG A 165 -6.16 18.59 -2.89
N TYR A 166 -5.01 17.95 -2.64
CA TYR A 166 -4.11 18.28 -1.53
C TYR A 166 -2.74 18.80 -1.98
N ASN A 167 -2.54 18.95 -3.29
CA ASN A 167 -1.28 19.38 -3.91
C ASN A 167 -0.06 18.57 -3.44
N LEU A 168 -0.18 17.24 -3.50
CA LEU A 168 0.84 16.33 -2.99
C LEU A 168 2.15 16.45 -3.78
N THR A 169 3.27 16.44 -3.06
CA THR A 169 4.62 16.28 -3.60
C THR A 169 4.85 14.85 -4.11
N GLU A 170 5.92 14.62 -4.88
CA GLU A 170 6.27 13.29 -5.39
C GLU A 170 6.51 12.25 -4.27
N ALA A 171 7.17 12.65 -3.19
CA ALA A 171 7.37 11.80 -2.02
C ALA A 171 6.03 11.42 -1.34
N GLU A 172 5.09 12.36 -1.27
CA GLU A 172 3.75 12.11 -0.73
C GLU A 172 2.89 11.27 -1.66
N VAL A 173 3.04 11.42 -2.98
CA VAL A 173 2.41 10.54 -3.98
C VAL A 173 2.89 9.11 -3.79
N LEU A 174 4.21 8.88 -3.66
CA LEU A 174 4.75 7.55 -3.39
C LEU A 174 4.21 6.99 -2.06
N ARG A 175 4.14 7.80 -1.01
CA ARG A 175 3.55 7.38 0.27
C ARG A 175 2.06 7.02 0.13
N ALA A 176 1.30 7.76 -0.67
CA ALA A 176 -0.11 7.50 -0.93
C ALA A 176 -0.31 6.20 -1.74
N ILE A 177 0.56 5.94 -2.73
CA ILE A 177 0.59 4.68 -3.49
C ILE A 177 0.83 3.50 -2.55
N LYS A 178 1.89 3.58 -1.72
CA LYS A 178 2.21 2.54 -0.73
C LYS A 178 1.02 2.24 0.19
N ALA A 179 0.36 3.29 0.69
CA ALA A 179 -0.81 3.13 1.56
C ALA A 179 -2.00 2.48 0.85
N GLN A 180 -2.25 2.82 -0.42
CA GLN A 180 -3.31 2.20 -1.22
C GLN A 180 -3.00 0.75 -1.58
N MET A 181 -1.76 0.45 -1.96
CA MET A 181 -1.35 -0.93 -2.25
C MET A 181 -1.48 -1.83 -1.02
N GLN A 182 -1.07 -1.36 0.15
CA GLN A 182 -1.29 -2.10 1.40
C GLN A 182 -2.78 -2.34 1.70
N ARG A 183 -3.66 -1.40 1.31
CA ARG A 183 -5.12 -1.60 1.43
C ARG A 183 -5.61 -2.68 0.48
N TRP A 184 -5.17 -2.65 -0.78
CA TRP A 184 -5.52 -3.66 -1.77
C TRP A 184 -5.01 -5.06 -1.40
N GLU A 185 -3.80 -5.17 -0.88
CA GLU A 185 -3.26 -6.43 -0.34
C GLU A 185 -4.16 -7.00 0.75
N ARG A 186 -4.59 -6.16 1.72
CA ARG A 186 -5.51 -6.60 2.78
C ARG A 186 -6.85 -7.05 2.22
N ASN A 187 -7.41 -6.32 1.25
CA ASN A 187 -8.68 -6.66 0.62
C ASN A 187 -8.59 -8.00 -0.13
N ILE A 188 -7.52 -8.23 -0.88
CA ILE A 188 -7.30 -9.47 -1.64
C ILE A 188 -7.08 -10.65 -0.69
N ARG A 189 -6.33 -10.46 0.40
CA ARG A 189 -6.21 -11.47 1.46
C ARG A 189 -7.55 -11.80 2.12
N ALA A 190 -8.46 -10.83 2.21
CA ALA A 190 -9.83 -11.03 2.67
C ALA A 190 -10.75 -11.69 1.61
N GLY A 191 -10.22 -12.07 0.45
CA GLY A 191 -10.96 -12.72 -0.63
C GLY A 191 -11.68 -11.78 -1.59
N GLN A 192 -11.49 -10.46 -1.47
CA GLN A 192 -12.06 -9.51 -2.41
C GLN A 192 -11.31 -9.56 -3.75
N ARG A 193 -12.07 -9.56 -4.85
CA ARG A 193 -11.52 -9.47 -6.20
C ARG A 193 -11.38 -8.00 -6.61
N ILE A 194 -10.39 -7.71 -7.45
CA ILE A 194 -10.24 -6.38 -8.04
C ILE A 194 -11.40 -6.15 -9.01
N PRO A 195 -12.24 -5.12 -8.81
CA PRO A 195 -13.35 -4.83 -9.70
C PRO A 195 -12.85 -4.42 -11.09
N THR A 196 -13.57 -4.84 -12.13
CA THR A 196 -13.31 -4.36 -13.49
C THR A 196 -13.76 -2.91 -13.62
N PRO A 197 -12.95 -2.01 -14.20
CA PRO A 197 -13.38 -0.64 -14.50
C PRO A 197 -14.59 -0.64 -15.43
N VAL A 198 -15.71 -0.06 -14.99
CA VAL A 198 -16.91 0.14 -15.81
C VAL A 198 -17.08 1.63 -16.01
N LYS A 199 -17.28 2.07 -17.26
CA LYS A 199 -17.61 3.47 -17.56
C LYS A 199 -18.85 3.86 -16.76
N GLN A 200 -18.70 4.81 -15.85
CA GLN A 200 -19.87 5.40 -15.20
C GLN A 200 -20.67 6.13 -16.27
N LEU A 201 -21.97 5.81 -16.37
CA LEU A 201 -22.88 6.56 -17.22
C LEU A 201 -22.79 8.02 -16.83
N VAL A 202 -22.59 8.89 -17.82
CA VAL A 202 -22.59 10.33 -17.60
C VAL A 202 -23.97 10.66 -17.02
N HIS A 203 -24.04 11.06 -15.75
CA HIS A 203 -25.26 11.63 -15.20
C HIS A 203 -25.38 13.04 -15.75
N VAL A 204 -25.77 13.16 -17.03
CA VAL A 204 -25.82 14.41 -17.82
C VAL A 204 -26.82 15.41 -17.24
N GLN A 205 -27.68 15.00 -16.30
CA GLN A 205 -28.66 15.91 -15.74
C GLN A 205 -28.02 16.88 -14.74
N ARG A 206 -27.46 17.97 -15.29
CA ARG A 206 -27.36 19.24 -14.57
C ARG A 206 -28.78 19.61 -14.14
N PRO A 207 -29.03 19.96 -12.86
CA PRO A 207 -30.30 20.56 -12.48
C PRO A 207 -30.59 21.75 -13.38
N PRO A 208 -31.83 21.91 -13.88
CA PRO A 208 -32.17 23.01 -14.78
C PRO A 208 -31.81 24.33 -14.10
N ALA A 209 -30.97 25.13 -14.76
CA ALA A 209 -30.67 26.47 -14.30
C ALA A 209 -31.95 27.32 -14.37
N ILE A 210 -31.99 28.45 -13.65
CA ILE A 210 -33.13 29.39 -13.70
C ILE A 210 -33.44 29.79 -15.16
N ALA A 211 -32.42 29.93 -16.01
CA ALA A 211 -32.58 30.20 -17.43
C ALA A 211 -33.33 29.07 -18.17
N ASP A 212 -33.02 27.80 -17.87
CA ASP A 212 -33.66 26.64 -18.49
C ASP A 212 -35.12 26.48 -18.04
N GLN A 213 -35.44 26.95 -16.83
CA GLN A 213 -36.81 26.97 -16.31
C GLN A 213 -37.65 28.08 -16.93
N LEU A 214 -37.04 29.22 -17.24
CA LEU A 214 -37.70 30.37 -17.86
C LEU A 214 -37.87 30.22 -19.37
N ASP A 215 -36.99 29.47 -20.05
CA ASP A 215 -37.10 29.13 -21.46
C ASP A 215 -37.01 27.60 -21.69
N PRO A 216 -38.07 26.86 -21.32
CA PRO A 216 -38.10 25.40 -21.44
C PRO A 216 -38.04 24.92 -22.91
N THR A 217 -38.29 25.81 -23.87
CA THR A 217 -38.25 25.53 -25.32
C THR A 217 -36.89 25.82 -25.96
N GLY A 218 -35.97 26.47 -25.26
CA GLY A 218 -34.65 26.86 -25.79
C GLY A 218 -34.73 27.89 -26.93
N GLY A 219 -35.80 28.70 -26.97
CA GLY A 219 -36.06 29.66 -28.03
C GLY A 219 -35.14 30.89 -28.01
N ALA A 220 -34.33 31.05 -26.95
CA ALA A 220 -33.40 32.15 -26.73
C ALA A 220 -34.04 33.55 -26.82
N GLY A 221 -35.37 33.65 -26.68
CA GLY A 221 -36.12 34.90 -26.87
C GLY A 221 -35.68 36.01 -25.93
N PHE A 222 -35.35 35.67 -24.68
CA PHE A 222 -34.84 36.62 -23.69
C PHE A 222 -33.43 37.13 -24.04
N TYR A 223 -32.57 36.27 -24.60
CA TYR A 223 -31.24 36.66 -25.05
C TYR A 223 -31.33 37.62 -26.24
N GLN A 224 -32.19 37.32 -27.21
CA GLN A 224 -32.41 38.16 -28.38
C GLN A 224 -32.99 39.53 -28.00
N ALA A 225 -33.97 39.57 -27.09
CA ALA A 225 -34.52 40.82 -26.55
C ALA A 225 -33.45 41.65 -25.82
N GLY A 226 -32.59 40.99 -25.02
CA GLY A 226 -31.47 41.64 -24.34
C GLY A 226 -30.44 42.23 -25.31
N VAL A 227 -30.09 41.50 -26.38
CA VAL A 227 -29.17 41.99 -27.42
C VAL A 227 -29.77 43.20 -28.15
N ALA A 228 -31.04 43.13 -28.55
CA ALA A 228 -31.72 44.24 -29.23
C ALA A 228 -31.79 45.50 -28.34
N PHE A 229 -32.05 45.34 -27.05
CA PHE A 229 -32.04 46.45 -26.10
C PHE A 229 -30.66 47.08 -25.92
N LEU A 230 -29.60 46.26 -25.84
CA LEU A 230 -28.22 46.75 -25.77
C LEU A 230 -27.79 47.46 -27.05
N GLU A 231 -28.26 47.03 -28.22
CA GLU A 231 -28.03 47.74 -29.48
C GLU A 231 -28.69 49.12 -29.50
N GLN A 232 -29.93 49.24 -29.00
CA GLN A 232 -30.61 50.53 -28.86
C GLN A 232 -29.85 51.48 -27.92
N ILE A 233 -29.31 50.97 -26.82
CA ILE A 233 -28.47 51.77 -25.90
C ILE A 233 -27.20 52.24 -26.62
N ARG A 234 -26.52 51.35 -27.35
CA ARG A 234 -25.31 51.70 -28.11
C ARG A 234 -25.57 52.75 -29.19
N GLN A 235 -26.72 52.69 -29.86
CA GLN A 235 -27.12 53.68 -30.86
C GLN A 235 -27.39 55.06 -30.22
N ARG A 236 -28.06 55.10 -29.06
CA ARG A 236 -28.25 56.36 -28.32
C ARG A 236 -26.93 56.97 -27.87
N LEU A 237 -26.00 56.15 -27.37
CA LEU A 237 -24.70 56.62 -26.93
C LEU A 237 -23.85 57.17 -28.09
N ARG A 238 -23.91 56.57 -29.28
CA ARG A 238 -23.26 57.11 -30.49
C ARG A 238 -23.93 58.37 -31.05
N GLY A 239 -25.26 58.49 -30.91
CA GLY A 239 -25.99 59.68 -31.33
C GLY A 239 -25.77 60.91 -30.44
N GLY A 240 -25.41 60.69 -29.16
CA GLY A 240 -25.14 61.76 -28.20
C GLY A 240 -23.75 62.41 -28.31
N GLU A 241 -22.84 61.89 -29.15
CA GLU A 241 -21.49 62.45 -29.35
C GLU A 241 -21.45 63.58 -30.40
N HIS A 242 -22.58 63.94 -31.03
CA HIS A 242 -22.65 64.96 -32.08
C HIS A 242 -23.47 66.22 -31.73
N GLU A 243 -23.96 66.38 -30.50
CA GLU A 243 -24.67 67.59 -30.03
C GLU A 243 -24.00 68.27 -28.82
N GLY A 244 -22.66 68.23 -28.75
CA GLY A 244 -21.85 69.00 -27.80
C GLY A 244 -21.10 70.14 -28.45
#